data_AF-A0A1C6T4D4-F1
#
_entry.id   AF-A0A1C6T4D4-F1
#
_cell.length_a   1.000
_cell.length_b   1.000
_cell.length_c   1.000
_cell.angle_alpha   90.00
_cell.angle_beta   90.00
_cell.angle_gamma   90.00
#
_symmetry.space_group_name_H-M   'P 1'
#
loop_
_entity.id
_entity.type
_entity.pdbx_description
1 polymer ?
#
loop_
_entity_poly.entity_id
_entity_poly.type
_entity_poly.pdbx_seq_one_letter_code
_entity_poly.pdbx_strand_id
1 'polypeptide(L)'
;MTVTEETTPTSHYERIGGAAAVKAAVELFYDKVLADPELAGYFAEVDMVGQRRHLALMLTVVLGGPNEYAGRGLAEAHQPLHIPVEHYVAVGGHLTATLAELGVPGDVISDVQGVLAQVQDQVVAGGNPAGA
;
A
#
# COMPACT_ATOMS: atom_id res chain seq x y z
N MET A 1 26.48 31.85 -16.64
CA MET A 1 25.70 30.68 -17.06
C MET A 1 25.05 30.14 -15.79
N THR A 2 23.83 30.60 -15.49
CA THR A 2 23.07 30.11 -14.33
C THR A 2 22.44 28.80 -14.75
N VAL A 3 23.05 27.69 -14.35
CA VAL A 3 22.35 26.40 -14.37
C VAL A 3 21.35 26.47 -13.23
N THR A 4 20.10 26.77 -13.56
CA THR A 4 18.98 26.48 -12.68
C THR A 4 18.85 24.96 -12.65
N GLU A 5 19.37 24.34 -11.61
CA GLU A 5 18.98 22.98 -11.25
C GLU A 5 17.49 23.05 -10.90
N GLU A 6 16.63 22.63 -11.83
CA GLU A 6 15.26 22.25 -11.48
C GLU A 6 15.37 21.04 -10.56
N THR A 7 15.41 21.27 -9.24
CA THR A 7 15.14 20.23 -8.25
C THR A 7 13.71 19.76 -8.47
N THR A 8 13.54 18.67 -9.21
CA THR A 8 12.31 17.89 -9.19
C THR A 8 12.00 17.59 -7.72
N PRO A 9 10.78 17.87 -7.23
CA PRO A 9 10.46 17.58 -5.84
C PRO A 9 10.75 16.11 -5.56
N THR A 10 11.62 15.84 -4.59
CA THR A 10 12.01 14.49 -4.19
C THR A 10 10.76 13.68 -3.89
N SER A 11 10.57 12.56 -4.59
CA SER A 11 9.40 11.71 -4.39
C SER A 11 9.32 11.21 -2.95
N HIS A 12 8.13 10.90 -2.44
CA HIS A 12 8.00 10.29 -1.10
C HIS A 12 8.80 9.00 -1.00
N TYR A 13 8.87 8.24 -2.10
CA TYR A 13 9.68 7.04 -2.24
C TYR A 13 11.16 7.32 -1.92
N GLU A 14 11.76 8.34 -2.55
CA GLU A 14 13.14 8.74 -2.26
C GLU A 14 13.28 9.29 -0.83
N ARG A 15 12.31 10.08 -0.36
CA ARG A 15 12.30 10.68 0.99
C ARG A 15 12.34 9.63 2.10
N ILE A 16 11.72 8.47 1.91
CA ILE A 16 11.72 7.40 2.92
C ILE A 16 12.92 6.45 2.81
N GLY A 17 13.78 6.59 1.80
CA GLY A 17 14.94 5.71 1.58
C GLY A 17 14.75 4.65 0.48
N GLY A 18 13.76 4.83 -0.38
CA GLY A 18 13.56 4.03 -1.59
C GLY A 18 13.22 2.56 -1.33
N ALA A 19 13.69 1.68 -2.21
CA ALA A 19 13.33 0.26 -2.25
C ALA A 19 13.60 -0.47 -0.93
N ALA A 20 14.69 -0.13 -0.22
CA ALA A 20 15.03 -0.76 1.04
C ALA A 20 13.98 -0.47 2.12
N ALA A 21 13.53 0.78 2.21
CA ALA A 21 12.50 1.20 3.15
C ALA A 21 11.14 0.60 2.81
N VAL A 22 10.77 0.58 1.52
CA VAL A 22 9.54 -0.09 1.05
C VAL A 22 9.55 -1.57 1.39
N LYS A 23 10.67 -2.26 1.17
CA LYS A 23 10.80 -3.69 1.50
C LYS A 23 10.61 -3.92 3.00
N ALA A 24 11.29 -3.14 3.84
CA ALA A 24 11.15 -3.25 5.30
C ALA A 24 9.72 -2.98 5.77
N ALA A 25 9.06 -1.96 5.19
CA ALA A 25 7.65 -1.66 5.47
C ALA A 25 6.73 -2.83 5.10
N VAL A 26 6.93 -3.46 3.94
CA VAL A 26 6.10 -4.59 3.53
C VAL A 26 6.31 -5.83 4.38
N GLU A 27 7.55 -6.13 4.77
CA GLU A 27 7.86 -7.25 5.66
C GLU A 27 7.15 -7.08 7.01
N LEU A 28 7.37 -5.94 7.68
CA LEU A 28 6.74 -5.64 8.96
C LEU A 28 5.21 -5.54 8.88
N PHE A 29 4.68 -4.97 7.80
CA PHE A 29 3.24 -4.87 7.58
C PHE A 29 2.57 -6.24 7.54
N TYR A 30 3.12 -7.18 6.76
CA TYR A 30 2.53 -8.51 6.67
C TYR A 30 2.70 -9.32 7.95
N ASP A 31 3.76 -9.10 8.73
CA ASP A 31 3.89 -9.72 10.04
C ASP A 31 2.74 -9.30 10.97
N LYS A 32 2.32 -8.02 10.91
CA LYS A 32 1.15 -7.53 11.67
C LYS A 32 -0.16 -8.08 11.12
N VAL A 33 -0.36 -8.07 9.80
CA VAL A 33 -1.59 -8.58 9.16
C VAL A 33 -1.78 -10.08 9.42
N LEU A 34 -0.71 -10.87 9.34
CA LEU A 34 -0.79 -12.32 9.58
C LEU A 34 -0.93 -12.67 11.06
N ALA A 35 -0.60 -11.75 11.97
CA ALA A 35 -0.83 -11.89 13.41
C ALA A 35 -2.25 -11.47 13.82
N ASP A 36 -3.00 -10.81 12.95
CA ASP A 36 -4.37 -10.36 13.19
C ASP A 36 -5.37 -11.50 12.91
N PRO A 37 -6.11 -12.01 13.91
CA PRO A 37 -7.07 -13.09 13.73
C PRO A 37 -8.21 -12.77 12.75
N GLU A 38 -8.56 -11.49 12.57
CA GLU A 38 -9.62 -11.06 11.64
C GLU A 38 -9.15 -11.05 10.19
N LEU A 39 -7.83 -10.95 9.96
CA LEU A 39 -7.23 -10.81 8.63
C LEU A 39 -6.48 -12.05 8.16
N ALA A 40 -5.88 -12.82 9.05
CA ALA A 40 -5.01 -13.94 8.72
C ALA A 40 -5.69 -14.99 7.81
N GLY A 41 -7.00 -15.18 7.96
CA GLY A 41 -7.79 -16.13 7.16
C GLY A 41 -7.75 -15.85 5.65
N TYR A 42 -7.66 -14.59 5.21
CA TYR A 42 -7.58 -14.24 3.78
C TYR A 42 -6.28 -14.70 3.11
N PHE A 43 -5.25 -14.97 3.91
CA PHE A 43 -3.90 -15.25 3.43
C PHE A 43 -3.50 -16.73 3.59
N ALA A 44 -4.38 -17.59 4.08
CA ALA A 44 -4.07 -18.98 4.41
C ALA A 44 -3.58 -19.81 3.19
N GLU A 45 -4.08 -19.52 1.99
CA GLU A 45 -3.71 -20.21 0.74
C GLU A 45 -2.96 -19.28 -0.24
N VAL A 46 -2.47 -18.14 0.23
CA VAL A 46 -1.78 -17.14 -0.60
C VAL A 46 -0.28 -17.40 -0.58
N ASP A 47 0.36 -17.34 -1.76
CA ASP A 47 1.83 -17.27 -1.83
C ASP A 47 2.31 -15.94 -1.23
N MET A 48 2.70 -15.98 0.03
CA MET A 48 3.11 -14.80 0.78
C MET A 48 4.44 -14.21 0.32
N VAL A 49 5.26 -14.95 -0.44
CA VAL A 49 6.48 -14.38 -1.04
C VAL A 49 6.09 -13.51 -2.24
N GLY A 50 5.26 -14.06 -3.14
CA GLY A 50 4.70 -13.31 -4.27
C GLY A 50 3.89 -12.10 -3.81
N GLN A 51 3.06 -12.27 -2.77
CA GLN A 51 2.20 -11.21 -2.25
C GLN A 51 2.98 -10.04 -1.63
N ARG A 52 4.06 -10.33 -0.88
CA ARG A 52 4.97 -9.27 -0.39
C ARG A 52 5.62 -8.52 -1.54
N ARG A 53 6.16 -9.23 -2.54
CA ARG A 53 6.74 -8.59 -3.73
C ARG A 53 5.73 -7.67 -4.43
N HIS A 54 4.51 -8.14 -4.58
CA HIS A 54 3.43 -7.41 -5.24
C HIS A 54 3.08 -6.10 -4.50
N LEU A 55 2.92 -6.17 -3.18
CA LEU A 55 2.65 -4.97 -2.37
C LEU A 55 3.82 -3.99 -2.38
N ALA A 56 5.07 -4.47 -2.41
CA ALA A 56 6.24 -3.59 -2.51
C ALA A 56 6.25 -2.78 -3.81
N LEU A 57 5.88 -3.40 -4.93
CA LEU A 57 5.73 -2.70 -6.21
C LEU A 57 4.59 -1.67 -6.15
N MET A 58 3.44 -2.04 -5.59
CA MET A 58 2.31 -1.11 -5.43
C MET A 58 2.68 0.09 -4.53
N LEU A 59 3.28 -0.16 -3.36
CA LEU A 59 3.67 0.89 -2.43
C LEU A 59 4.74 1.82 -3.04
N THR A 60 5.64 1.28 -3.87
CA THR A 60 6.59 2.09 -4.64
C THR A 60 5.86 3.08 -5.56
N VAL A 61 4.84 2.62 -6.30
CA VAL A 61 4.01 3.49 -7.15
C VAL A 61 3.26 4.54 -6.34
N VAL A 62 2.64 4.16 -5.23
CA VAL A 62 1.89 5.06 -4.33
C VAL A 62 2.78 6.18 -3.80
N LEU A 63 4.05 5.87 -3.51
CA LEU A 63 5.02 6.84 -3.00
C LEU A 63 5.70 7.66 -4.10
N GLY A 64 5.29 7.53 -5.36
CA GLY A 64 5.85 8.28 -6.50
C GLY A 64 7.19 7.74 -7.01
N GLY A 65 7.51 6.48 -6.70
CA GLY A 65 8.66 5.76 -7.25
C GLY A 65 8.39 5.19 -8.65
N PRO A 66 9.34 4.42 -9.21
CA PRO A 66 9.19 3.84 -10.55
C PRO A 66 8.00 2.87 -10.62
N ASN A 67 7.20 3.01 -11.68
CA ASN A 67 6.06 2.13 -11.90
C ASN A 67 6.47 0.88 -12.69
N GLU A 68 6.80 -0.17 -11.96
CA GLU A 68 7.03 -1.52 -12.49
C GLU A 68 5.88 -2.48 -12.16
N TYR A 69 4.75 -1.95 -11.68
CA TYR A 69 3.61 -2.77 -11.31
C TYR A 69 2.88 -3.28 -12.56
N ALA A 70 2.95 -4.59 -12.81
CA ALA A 70 2.26 -5.30 -13.89
C ALA A 70 1.22 -6.31 -13.37
N GLY A 71 0.76 -6.13 -12.13
CA GLY A 71 -0.21 -7.03 -11.49
C GLY A 71 -1.66 -6.77 -11.90
N ARG A 72 -2.58 -7.60 -11.38
CA ARG A 72 -4.03 -7.43 -11.56
C ARG A 72 -4.50 -6.05 -11.09
N GLY A 73 -5.60 -5.57 -11.64
CA GLY A 73 -6.27 -4.38 -11.11
C GLY A 73 -6.68 -4.61 -9.65
N LEU A 74 -6.72 -3.55 -8.84
CA LEU A 74 -7.04 -3.66 -7.42
C LEU A 74 -8.44 -4.29 -7.22
N ALA A 75 -9.43 -3.86 -8.01
CA ALA A 75 -10.77 -4.44 -7.99
C ALA A 75 -10.81 -5.91 -8.40
N GLU A 76 -10.12 -6.27 -9.48
CA GLU A 76 -10.06 -7.65 -9.96
C GLU A 76 -9.49 -8.61 -8.90
N ALA A 77 -8.51 -8.14 -8.12
CA ALA A 77 -7.89 -8.93 -7.07
C ALA A 77 -8.76 -9.08 -5.80
N HIS A 78 -9.56 -8.07 -5.46
CA HIS A 78 -10.21 -7.98 -4.13
C HIS A 78 -11.74 -8.16 -4.15
N GLN A 79 -12.44 -7.81 -5.24
CA GLN A 79 -13.90 -7.93 -5.31
C GLN A 79 -14.42 -9.37 -5.04
N PRO A 80 -13.78 -10.45 -5.53
CA PRO A 80 -14.22 -11.82 -5.21
C PRO A 80 -14.10 -12.20 -3.73
N LEU A 81 -13.34 -11.44 -2.94
CA LEU A 81 -13.08 -11.74 -1.52
C LEU A 81 -14.17 -11.19 -0.60
N HIS A 82 -15.08 -10.36 -1.12
CA HIS A 82 -16.16 -9.74 -0.36
C HIS A 82 -15.68 -9.09 0.95
N ILE A 83 -14.58 -8.34 0.88
CA ILE A 83 -13.93 -7.72 2.05
C ILE A 83 -14.87 -6.69 2.68
N PRO A 84 -15.22 -6.80 3.97
CA PRO A 84 -16.02 -5.80 4.63
C PRO A 84 -15.18 -4.57 5.01
N VAL A 85 -15.84 -3.42 5.22
CA VAL A 85 -15.15 -2.13 5.46
C VAL A 85 -14.26 -2.20 6.70
N GLU A 86 -14.69 -2.89 7.76
CA GLU A 86 -13.92 -3.07 8.98
C GLU A 86 -12.55 -3.72 8.74
N HIS A 87 -12.47 -4.74 7.88
CA HIS A 87 -11.22 -5.41 7.57
C HIS A 87 -10.31 -4.52 6.70
N TYR A 88 -10.89 -3.72 5.81
CA TYR A 88 -10.13 -2.72 5.05
C TYR A 88 -9.51 -1.67 5.96
N VAL A 89 -10.29 -1.16 6.92
CA VAL A 89 -9.83 -0.20 7.93
C VAL A 89 -8.73 -0.81 8.79
N ALA A 90 -8.88 -2.07 9.22
CA ALA A 90 -7.85 -2.78 9.98
C ALA A 90 -6.53 -2.88 9.20
N VAL A 91 -6.59 -3.28 7.92
CA VAL A 91 -5.42 -3.31 7.02
C VAL A 91 -4.76 -1.93 6.89
N GLY A 92 -5.54 -0.87 6.66
CA GLY A 92 -5.02 0.50 6.59
C GLY A 92 -4.37 0.96 7.90
N GLY A 93 -4.93 0.54 9.04
CA GLY A 93 -4.36 0.75 10.37
C GLY A 93 -3.00 0.08 10.55
N HIS A 94 -2.87 -1.18 10.16
CA HIS A 94 -1.59 -1.92 10.21
C HIS A 94 -0.52 -1.30 9.31
N LEU A 95 -0.90 -0.82 8.12
CA LEU A 95 0.03 -0.13 7.22
C LEU A 95 0.51 1.19 7.83
N THR A 96 -0.42 2.01 8.32
CA THR A 96 -0.11 3.30 8.97
C THR A 96 0.82 3.11 10.17
N ALA A 97 0.51 2.13 11.03
CA ALA A 97 1.30 1.83 12.22
C ALA A 97 2.71 1.36 11.84
N THR A 98 2.83 0.53 10.80
CA THR A 98 4.12 0.08 10.28
C THR A 98 4.97 1.24 9.77
N LEU A 99 4.40 2.15 8.98
CA LEU A 99 5.12 3.31 8.46
C LEU A 99 5.59 4.22 9.61
N ALA A 100 4.73 4.44 10.61
CA ALA A 100 5.10 5.22 11.80
C ALA A 100 6.24 4.57 12.59
N GLU A 101 6.20 3.24 12.78
CA GLU A 101 7.24 2.48 13.48
C GLU A 101 8.61 2.56 12.77
N LEU A 102 8.60 2.63 11.44
CA LEU A 102 9.79 2.80 10.62
C LEU A 102 10.26 4.26 10.51
N GLY A 103 9.63 5.19 11.21
CA GLY A 103 10.03 6.60 11.23
C GLY A 103 9.69 7.36 9.94
N VAL A 104 8.72 6.89 9.17
CA VAL A 104 8.25 7.61 7.98
C VAL A 104 7.63 8.96 8.39
N PRO A 105 7.95 10.07 7.70
CA PRO A 105 7.40 11.38 8.03
C PRO A 105 5.86 11.41 8.00
N GLY A 106 5.25 12.14 8.94
CA GLY A 106 3.80 12.17 9.10
C GLY A 106 3.02 12.70 7.89
N ASP A 107 3.63 13.58 7.09
CA ASP A 107 3.04 14.06 5.84
C ASP A 107 2.99 12.94 4.77
N VAL A 108 4.03 12.11 4.69
CA VAL A 108 4.05 10.93 3.80
C VAL A 108 2.99 9.92 4.23
N ILE A 109 2.84 9.68 5.53
CA ILE A 109 1.80 8.80 6.06
C ILE A 109 0.41 9.34 5.71
N SER A 110 0.20 10.65 5.85
CA SER A 110 -1.07 11.30 5.51
C SER A 110 -1.43 11.12 4.03
N ASP A 111 -0.44 11.25 3.14
CA ASP A 111 -0.65 11.02 1.71
C ASP A 111 -0.96 9.56 1.39
N VAL A 112 -0.30 8.59 2.04
CA VAL A 112 -0.64 7.17 1.93
C VAL A 112 -2.07 6.91 2.39
N GLN A 113 -2.51 7.50 3.51
CA GLN A 113 -3.89 7.40 3.99
C GLN A 113 -4.89 8.00 2.99
N GLY A 114 -4.54 9.12 2.36
CA GLY A 114 -5.33 9.72 1.30
C GLY A 114 -5.52 8.78 0.10
N VAL A 115 -4.46 8.11 -0.33
CA VAL A 115 -4.52 7.12 -1.42
C VAL A 115 -5.37 5.90 -1.02
N LEU A 116 -5.22 5.38 0.20
CA LEU A 116 -6.08 4.30 0.70
C LEU A 116 -7.56 4.70 0.63
N ALA A 117 -7.91 5.88 1.13
CA ALA A 117 -9.28 6.37 1.08
C ALA A 117 -9.84 6.45 -0.35
N GLN A 118 -9.01 6.84 -1.34
CA GLN A 118 -9.42 6.93 -2.75
C GLN A 118 -9.67 5.57 -3.40
N VAL A 119 -8.96 4.52 -2.98
CA VAL A 119 -9.06 3.19 -3.61
C VAL A 119 -9.96 2.22 -2.85
N GLN A 120 -10.50 2.62 -1.69
CA GLN A 120 -11.33 1.78 -0.82
C GLN A 120 -12.45 1.07 -1.58
N ASP A 121 -13.19 1.79 -2.43
CA ASP A 121 -14.33 1.24 -3.18
C ASP A 121 -13.95 0.13 -4.16
N GLN A 122 -12.68 0.07 -4.58
CA GLN A 122 -12.18 -1.02 -5.41
C GLN A 122 -11.95 -2.30 -4.58
N VAL A 123 -11.76 -2.19 -3.27
CA VAL A 123 -11.40 -3.30 -2.39
C VAL A 123 -12.59 -3.83 -1.59
N VAL A 124 -13.43 -2.94 -1.05
CA VAL A 124 -14.55 -3.34 -0.18
C VAL A 124 -15.74 -3.85 -0.98
N ALA A 125 -16.46 -4.82 -0.41
CA ALA A 125 -17.71 -5.31 -0.94
C ALA A 125 -18.77 -4.20 -0.87
N GLY A 126 -19.25 -3.76 -2.04
CA GLY A 126 -20.29 -2.73 -2.13
C GLY A 126 -19.81 -1.34 -2.56
N GLY A 127 -18.54 -1.19 -2.93
CA GLY A 127 -18.12 -0.05 -3.76
C GLY A 127 -18.91 -0.09 -5.07
N ASN A 128 -19.79 0.90 -5.27
CA ASN A 128 -20.63 0.97 -6.46
C ASN A 128 -19.73 0.89 -7.71
N PRO A 129 -20.01 0.00 -8.70
CA PRO A 129 -19.34 0.08 -9.99
C PRO A 129 -19.80 1.35 -10.70
N ALA A 130 -19.19 2.50 -10.38
CA ALA A 130 -19.37 3.71 -11.14
C ALA A 130 -18.63 3.55 -12.47
N GLY A 131 -19.34 2.95 -13.44
CA GLY A 131 -18.84 2.69 -14.78
C GLY A 131 -19.85 1.92 -15.64
N ALA A 132 -21.10 2.40 -15.69
CA ALA A 132 -22.06 2.11 -16.76
C ALA A 132 -22.47 3.42 -17.43
#